data_AF-A0ABD3LY85-F1
#
_entry.id   AF-A0ABD3LY85-F1
#
_cell.length_a   1.000
_cell.length_b   1.000
_cell.length_c   1.000
_cell.angle_alpha   90.00
_cell.angle_beta   90.00
_cell.angle_gamma   90.00
#
_symmetry.space_group_name_H-M   'P 1'
#
loop_
_entity.id
_entity.type
_entity.pdbx_description
1 polymer ?
#
loop_
_entity_poly.entity_id
_entity_poly.type
_entity_poly.pdbx_seq_one_letter_code
_entity_poly.pdbx_strand_id
1 'polypeptide(L)'
;MYATLSSHHLNHHRDNQVIIITNSDEGWVKYSAERYLPNLIPILQSYRIISARTRYEKFYPNQPLCWKAAAFAHEVNEHFCLLEEAHSLLDRECRHAGLTKGSNNNILHQAVSDSSSLDDSIPDMDLASIDESSLEDEDHSIESTSESLPHGSSSSSWKAPKSSSATITPPRRGVIVGGAPSVAPSRIRREVISFGDSIEERTAVKIASDQLDALPKSVKFIHSPTPIQIIGQLTLLTHHMKFVCDHVEELDLEITVRQAEKCASGYLAKRGLIFPGTTRRTTGPMDPPAAGDANMDVSDL
;
A
#
# COMPACT_ATOMS: atom_id res chain seq x y z
N MET A 1 -9.57 -43.72 11.26
CA MET A 1 -8.80 -43.40 10.04
C MET A 1 -7.67 -42.48 10.46
N TYR A 2 -6.43 -42.96 10.34
CA TYR A 2 -5.24 -42.25 10.81
C TYR A 2 -4.93 -41.08 9.89
N ALA A 3 -4.86 -39.86 10.45
CA ALA A 3 -4.24 -38.72 9.78
C ALA A 3 -2.72 -38.84 9.98
N THR A 4 -2.01 -39.16 8.92
CA THR A 4 -0.54 -39.19 8.91
C THR A 4 -0.04 -37.75 9.05
N LEU A 5 0.48 -37.43 10.24
CA LEU A 5 1.27 -36.23 10.49
C LEU A 5 2.57 -36.33 9.66
N SER A 6 2.62 -35.63 8.52
CA SER A 6 3.84 -35.47 7.75
C SER A 6 4.65 -34.33 8.38
N SER A 7 5.65 -34.70 9.17
CA SER A 7 6.69 -33.81 9.69
C SER A 7 7.63 -33.40 8.55
N HIS A 8 7.30 -32.32 7.84
CA HIS A 8 8.26 -31.53 7.07
C HIS A 8 7.82 -30.06 7.11
N HIS A 9 8.59 -29.23 7.83
CA HIS A 9 8.42 -27.78 7.96
C HIS A 9 7.13 -27.35 8.71
N LEU A 10 7.27 -26.89 9.97
CA LEU A 10 6.31 -25.97 10.57
C LEU A 10 6.38 -24.64 9.78
N ASN A 11 5.83 -24.62 8.57
CA ASN A 11 5.44 -23.39 7.93
C ASN A 11 4.47 -22.72 8.90
N HIS A 12 4.79 -21.51 9.35
CA HIS A 12 3.77 -20.62 9.89
C HIS A 12 2.67 -20.57 8.83
N HIS A 13 1.55 -21.24 9.07
CA HIS A 13 0.37 -21.11 8.22
C HIS A 13 -0.06 -19.65 8.36
N ARG A 14 0.27 -18.85 7.35
CA ARG A 14 -0.29 -17.50 7.24
C ARG A 14 -1.75 -17.67 6.87
N ASP A 15 -2.62 -17.44 7.82
CA ASP A 15 -4.06 -17.38 7.58
C ASP A 15 -4.36 -16.06 6.89
N ASN A 16 -4.20 -16.05 5.56
CA ASN A 16 -4.42 -14.86 4.74
C ASN A 16 -5.89 -14.79 4.33
N GLN A 17 -6.55 -13.67 4.65
CA GLN A 17 -7.86 -13.35 4.11
C GLN A 17 -7.75 -12.20 3.11
N VAL A 18 -8.42 -12.34 1.96
CA VAL A 18 -8.55 -11.30 0.94
C VAL A 18 -9.99 -10.81 0.92
N ILE A 19 -10.17 -9.49 1.05
CA ILE A 19 -11.47 -8.82 1.05
C ILE A 19 -11.41 -7.67 0.04
N ILE A 20 -12.45 -7.53 -0.76
CA ILE A 20 -12.60 -6.41 -1.69
C ILE A 20 -13.49 -5.36 -1.02
N ILE A 21 -12.95 -4.16 -0.75
CA ILE A 21 -13.71 -3.04 -0.18
C ILE A 21 -13.82 -1.94 -1.24
N THR A 22 -15.04 -1.49 -1.52
CA THR A 22 -15.31 -0.45 -2.53
C THR A 22 -16.14 0.70 -1.97
N ASN A 23 -15.86 1.93 -2.42
CA ASN A 23 -16.67 3.12 -2.11
C ASN A 23 -17.87 3.29 -3.06
N SER A 24 -18.13 2.32 -3.94
CA SER A 24 -19.34 2.28 -4.76
C SER A 24 -20.47 1.55 -4.06
N ASP A 25 -21.67 1.65 -4.61
CA ASP A 25 -22.86 0.94 -4.11
C ASP A 25 -22.72 -0.58 -4.16
N GLU A 26 -23.47 -1.27 -3.30
CA GLU A 26 -23.58 -2.73 -3.31
C GLU A 26 -23.96 -3.25 -4.70
N GLY A 27 -23.27 -4.32 -5.13
CA GLY A 27 -23.41 -4.89 -6.47
C GLY A 27 -22.56 -4.23 -7.57
N TRP A 28 -21.94 -3.06 -7.33
CA TRP A 28 -21.15 -2.36 -8.35
C TRP A 28 -19.99 -3.19 -8.91
N VAL A 29 -19.25 -3.92 -8.06
CA VAL A 29 -18.13 -4.76 -8.49
C VAL A 29 -18.60 -5.87 -9.43
N LYS A 30 -19.72 -6.53 -9.08
CA LYS A 30 -20.31 -7.59 -9.91
C LYS A 30 -20.80 -7.01 -11.24
N TYR A 31 -21.58 -5.94 -11.21
CA TYR A 31 -22.11 -5.30 -12.40
C TYR A 31 -21.02 -4.82 -13.36
N SER A 32 -19.97 -4.18 -12.83
CA SER A 32 -18.84 -3.71 -13.65
C SER A 32 -18.04 -4.86 -14.25
N ALA A 33 -17.81 -5.94 -13.49
CA ALA A 33 -17.16 -7.14 -14.02
C ALA A 33 -18.01 -7.85 -15.10
N GLU A 34 -19.33 -7.97 -14.94
CA GLU A 34 -20.21 -8.56 -15.96
C GLU A 34 -20.15 -7.77 -17.28
N ARG A 35 -20.04 -6.45 -17.17
CA ARG A 35 -20.01 -5.54 -18.31
C ARG A 35 -18.67 -5.54 -19.05
N TYR A 36 -17.56 -5.54 -18.31
CA TYR A 36 -16.24 -5.22 -18.88
C TYR A 36 -15.21 -6.35 -18.74
N LEU A 37 -15.33 -7.23 -17.74
CA LEU A 37 -14.35 -8.28 -17.41
C LEU A 37 -15.05 -9.58 -16.98
N PRO A 38 -15.89 -10.21 -17.85
CA PRO A 38 -16.77 -11.32 -17.46
C PRO A 38 -16.01 -12.56 -16.97
N ASN A 39 -14.76 -12.75 -17.42
CA ASN A 39 -13.91 -13.84 -16.97
C ASN A 39 -13.51 -13.74 -15.49
N LEU A 40 -13.68 -12.57 -14.85
CA LEU A 40 -13.46 -12.40 -13.41
C LEU A 40 -14.64 -12.88 -12.56
N ILE A 41 -15.84 -13.06 -13.14
CA ILE A 41 -17.04 -13.39 -12.36
C ILE A 41 -16.89 -14.68 -11.54
N PRO A 42 -16.41 -15.81 -12.07
CA PRO A 42 -16.21 -17.02 -11.27
C PRO A 42 -15.20 -16.83 -10.14
N ILE A 43 -14.20 -15.96 -10.35
CA ILE A 43 -13.17 -15.64 -9.36
C ILE A 43 -13.74 -14.74 -8.27
N LEU A 44 -14.52 -13.70 -8.63
CA LEU A 44 -15.11 -12.78 -7.67
C LEU A 44 -16.08 -13.46 -6.70
N GLN A 45 -16.72 -14.56 -7.10
CA GLN A 45 -17.61 -15.35 -6.24
C GLN A 45 -16.90 -15.98 -5.03
N SER A 46 -15.58 -16.20 -5.11
CA SER A 46 -14.81 -16.74 -3.98
C SER A 46 -14.37 -15.67 -2.98
N TYR A 47 -14.59 -14.39 -3.27
CA TYR A 47 -14.15 -13.29 -2.42
C TYR A 47 -15.31 -12.61 -1.71
N ARG A 48 -15.02 -12.19 -0.48
CA ARG A 48 -15.90 -11.29 0.25
C ARG A 48 -15.79 -9.89 -0.34
N ILE A 49 -16.92 -9.33 -0.77
CA ILE A 49 -17.00 -7.99 -1.35
C ILE A 49 -17.85 -7.12 -0.43
N ILE A 50 -17.31 -5.97 -0.03
CA ILE A 50 -17.95 -5.01 0.88
C ILE A 50 -18.10 -3.67 0.17
N SER A 51 -19.34 -3.20 0.08
CA SER A 51 -19.60 -1.79 -0.24
C SER A 51 -19.49 -0.97 1.04
N ALA A 52 -18.41 -0.20 1.15
CA ALA A 52 -18.20 0.75 2.23
C ALA A 52 -19.27 1.83 2.22
N ARG A 53 -19.62 2.36 1.03
CA ARG A 53 -20.66 3.37 0.88
C ARG A 53 -22.01 2.89 1.39
N THR A 54 -22.52 1.78 0.86
CA THR A 54 -23.84 1.26 1.23
C THR A 54 -23.95 0.97 2.73
N ARG A 55 -22.87 0.50 3.37
CA ARG A 55 -22.88 0.25 4.83
C ARG A 55 -22.82 1.52 5.67
N TYR A 56 -21.97 2.47 5.29
CA TYR A 56 -21.51 3.53 6.20
C TYR A 56 -21.94 4.95 5.81
N GLU A 57 -22.51 5.18 4.62
CA GLU A 57 -22.97 6.51 4.19
C GLU A 57 -24.03 7.11 5.10
N LYS A 58 -24.93 6.27 5.65
CA LYS A 58 -25.92 6.70 6.63
C LYS A 58 -25.32 7.28 7.93
N PHE A 59 -24.11 6.86 8.29
CA PHE A 59 -23.41 7.34 9.49
C PHE A 59 -22.46 8.50 9.17
N TYR A 60 -21.91 8.54 7.96
CA TYR A 60 -20.97 9.56 7.52
C TYR A 60 -21.38 10.17 6.17
N PRO A 61 -22.47 10.96 6.08
CA PRO A 61 -22.94 11.47 4.80
C PRO A 61 -21.85 12.25 4.04
N ASN A 62 -21.73 12.00 2.73
CA ASN A 62 -20.76 12.63 1.82
C ASN A 62 -19.28 12.53 2.26
N GLN A 63 -18.91 11.50 3.03
CA GLN A 63 -17.55 11.32 3.55
C GLN A 63 -16.98 9.95 3.13
N PRO A 64 -16.54 9.81 1.86
CA PRO A 64 -16.04 8.54 1.30
C PRO A 64 -14.83 7.96 2.04
N LEU A 65 -13.95 8.81 2.56
CA LEU A 65 -12.84 8.37 3.42
C LEU A 65 -13.36 7.68 4.69
N CYS A 66 -14.36 8.27 5.36
CA CYS A 66 -14.92 7.70 6.58
C CYS A 66 -15.63 6.37 6.32
N TRP A 67 -16.29 6.20 5.17
CA TRP A 67 -16.87 4.91 4.79
C TRP A 67 -15.81 3.83 4.71
N LYS A 68 -14.70 4.15 4.03
CA LYS A 68 -13.61 3.22 3.80
C LYS A 68 -12.88 2.89 5.08
N ALA A 69 -12.53 3.88 5.89
CA ALA A 69 -11.90 3.69 7.19
C ALA A 69 -12.77 2.82 8.12
N ALA A 70 -14.07 3.08 8.19
CA ALA A 70 -15.00 2.27 8.99
C ALA A 70 -15.12 0.84 8.47
N ALA A 71 -15.15 0.64 7.14
CA ALA A 71 -15.16 -0.69 6.53
C ALA A 71 -13.87 -1.46 6.83
N PHE A 72 -12.69 -0.84 6.67
CA PHE A 72 -11.41 -1.45 6.99
C PHE A 72 -11.35 -1.83 8.47
N ALA A 73 -11.64 -0.90 9.37
CA ALA A 73 -11.59 -1.17 10.81
C ALA A 73 -12.52 -2.32 11.21
N HIS A 74 -13.77 -2.34 10.72
CA HIS A 74 -14.71 -3.43 10.99
C HIS A 74 -14.19 -4.77 10.47
N GLU A 75 -13.86 -4.85 9.18
CA GLU A 75 -13.53 -6.13 8.54
C GLU A 75 -12.21 -6.72 9.06
N VAL A 76 -11.22 -5.87 9.30
CA VAL A 76 -9.93 -6.30 9.87
C VAL A 76 -10.09 -6.73 11.34
N ASN A 77 -10.84 -5.98 12.14
CA ASN A 77 -11.08 -6.33 13.54
C ASN A 77 -11.81 -7.67 13.66
N GLU A 78 -12.88 -7.87 12.90
CA GLU A 78 -13.61 -9.15 12.87
C GLU A 78 -12.69 -10.32 12.51
N HIS A 79 -11.82 -10.15 11.50
CA HIS A 79 -10.87 -11.19 11.13
C HIS A 79 -9.86 -11.50 12.23
N PHE A 80 -9.29 -10.47 12.86
CA PHE A 80 -8.34 -10.67 13.97
C PHE A 80 -8.98 -11.34 15.19
N CYS A 81 -10.21 -10.95 15.55
CA CYS A 81 -10.95 -11.63 16.63
C CYS A 81 -11.17 -13.12 16.31
N LEU A 82 -11.60 -13.45 15.09
CA LEU A 82 -11.78 -14.84 14.67
C LEU A 82 -10.49 -15.66 14.73
N LEU A 83 -9.35 -15.08 14.32
CA LEU A 83 -8.05 -15.73 14.42
C LEU A 83 -7.62 -15.93 15.87
N GLU A 84 -7.84 -14.96 16.76
CA GLU A 84 -7.55 -15.11 18.18
C GLU A 84 -8.37 -16.22 18.84
N GLU A 85 -9.66 -16.30 18.50
CA GLU A 85 -10.56 -17.36 18.97
C GLU A 85 -10.11 -18.74 18.47
N ALA A 86 -9.81 -18.86 17.18
CA ALA A 86 -9.32 -20.09 16.57
C ALA A 86 -8.01 -20.57 17.22
N HIS A 87 -7.05 -19.66 17.41
CA HIS A 87 -5.80 -19.97 18.10
C HIS A 87 -6.03 -20.40 19.55
N SER A 88 -6.94 -19.74 20.27
CA SER A 88 -7.28 -20.10 21.65
C SER A 88 -7.88 -21.51 21.75
N LEU A 89 -8.70 -21.90 20.77
CA LEU A 89 -9.28 -23.24 20.67
C LEU A 89 -8.21 -24.30 20.35
N LEU A 90 -7.32 -24.02 19.40
CA LEU A 90 -6.19 -24.91 19.06
C LEU A 90 -5.25 -25.10 20.25
N ASP A 91 -4.89 -24.02 20.94
CA ASP A 91 -4.05 -24.07 22.14
C ASP A 91 -4.72 -24.91 23.24
N ARG A 92 -6.05 -24.80 23.40
CA ARG A 92 -6.80 -25.63 24.33
C ARG A 92 -6.71 -27.10 23.93
N GLU A 93 -6.91 -27.44 22.66
CA GLU A 93 -6.88 -28.83 22.19
C GLU A 93 -5.48 -29.45 22.32
N CYS A 94 -4.42 -28.71 21.96
CA CYS A 94 -3.03 -29.13 22.15
C CYS A 94 -2.72 -29.45 23.63
N ARG A 95 -3.22 -28.63 24.55
CA ARG A 95 -3.10 -28.87 26.00
C ARG A 95 -3.83 -30.15 26.42
N HIS A 96 -5.03 -30.41 25.90
CA HIS A 96 -5.77 -31.64 26.20
C HIS A 96 -5.08 -32.88 25.62
N ALA A 97 -4.44 -32.76 24.46
CA ALA A 97 -3.65 -33.83 23.83
C ALA A 97 -2.27 -34.06 24.47
N GLY A 98 -1.90 -33.30 25.51
CA GLY A 98 -0.60 -33.43 26.19
C GLY A 98 0.59 -32.91 25.38
N LEU A 99 0.36 -32.14 24.31
CA LEU A 99 1.39 -31.52 23.49
C LEU A 99 1.87 -30.23 24.19
N THR A 100 3.07 -30.26 24.77
CA THR A 100 3.71 -29.06 25.34
C THR A 100 4.64 -28.43 24.30
N LYS A 101 4.72 -27.09 24.25
CA LYS A 101 5.73 -26.38 23.45
C LYS A 101 7.10 -26.80 23.97
N GLY A 102 7.85 -27.58 23.18
CA GLY A 102 9.18 -28.04 23.53
C GLY A 102 10.09 -26.85 23.83
N SER A 103 10.62 -26.80 25.05
CA SER A 103 11.65 -25.85 25.46
C SER A 103 12.99 -26.28 24.88
N ASN A 104 13.17 -26.19 23.56
CA ASN A 104 14.45 -26.44 22.91
C ASN A 104 15.05 -25.12 22.42
N ASN A 105 15.80 -24.48 23.31
CA ASN A 105 16.89 -23.59 22.91
C ASN A 105 18.03 -24.47 22.39
N ASN A 106 18.70 -24.00 21.33
CA ASN A 106 19.88 -24.54 20.64
C ASN A 106 19.66 -25.51 19.47
N ILE A 107 20.37 -25.17 18.39
CA ILE A 107 20.73 -25.93 17.18
C ILE A 107 19.78 -25.72 15.99
N LEU A 108 20.03 -24.66 15.22
CA LEU A 108 20.17 -24.77 13.75
C LEU A 108 20.95 -23.56 13.19
N HIS A 109 22.27 -23.58 13.39
CA HIS A 109 23.19 -22.92 12.47
C HIS A 109 23.69 -24.01 11.50
N GLN A 110 23.80 -23.67 10.23
CA GLN A 110 24.40 -24.42 9.12
C GLN A 110 23.45 -25.23 8.21
N ALA A 111 23.62 -24.95 6.91
CA ALA A 111 22.94 -25.43 5.69
C ALA A 111 21.77 -24.51 5.28
N VAL A 112 21.78 -23.81 4.15
CA VAL A 112 22.23 -24.26 2.82
C VAL A 112 22.68 -23.07 1.98
N SER A 113 23.84 -23.23 1.34
CA SER A 113 24.30 -22.43 0.20
C SER A 113 23.65 -22.94 -1.09
N ASP A 114 23.57 -22.03 -2.08
CA ASP A 114 23.42 -22.27 -3.52
C ASP A 114 22.08 -22.81 -4.05
N SER A 115 21.29 -21.88 -4.60
CA SER A 115 20.77 -22.05 -5.97
C SER A 115 20.63 -20.69 -6.66
N SER A 116 21.24 -20.61 -7.83
CA SER A 116 21.30 -19.48 -8.75
C SER A 116 19.97 -19.26 -9.49
N SER A 117 19.68 -18.03 -9.92
CA SER A 117 19.33 -17.74 -11.33
C SER A 117 18.91 -16.27 -11.58
N LEU A 118 19.57 -15.72 -12.61
CA LEU A 118 19.03 -14.84 -13.67
C LEU A 118 18.74 -13.35 -13.36
N ASP A 119 19.73 -12.52 -13.71
CA ASP A 119 19.65 -11.38 -14.64
C ASP A 119 18.26 -11.03 -15.21
N ASP A 120 17.76 -9.80 -14.98
CA ASP A 120 17.77 -8.72 -16.01
C ASP A 120 16.93 -7.49 -15.57
N SER A 121 17.63 -6.42 -15.18
CA SER A 121 17.27 -4.99 -15.21
C SER A 121 15.78 -4.58 -15.29
N ILE A 122 15.06 -4.58 -14.15
CA ILE A 122 13.76 -3.87 -14.00
C ILE A 122 13.91 -2.82 -12.89
N PRO A 123 13.45 -1.56 -13.09
CA PRO A 123 13.67 -0.49 -12.13
C PRO A 123 13.00 -0.80 -10.79
N ASP A 124 13.76 -0.57 -9.71
CA ASP A 124 13.24 -0.63 -8.35
C ASP A 124 12.12 0.39 -8.15
N MET A 125 11.21 0.02 -7.25
CA MET A 125 10.12 0.87 -6.81
C MET A 125 10.68 1.79 -5.71
N ASP A 126 11.39 2.85 -6.11
CA ASP A 126 12.04 3.78 -5.19
C ASP A 126 11.01 4.46 -4.25
N LEU A 127 11.34 4.46 -2.95
CA LEU A 127 10.74 5.32 -1.93
C LEU A 127 10.93 6.78 -2.34
N ALA A 128 9.83 7.50 -2.58
CA ALA A 128 9.90 8.92 -2.90
C ALA A 128 10.45 9.72 -1.71
N SER A 129 11.70 10.17 -1.81
CA SER A 129 12.25 11.23 -0.98
C SER A 129 11.52 12.54 -1.27
N ILE A 130 10.94 13.13 -0.24
CA ILE A 130 10.43 14.50 -0.25
C ILE A 130 11.66 15.40 -0.26
N ASP A 131 11.94 16.06 -1.38
CA ASP A 131 12.82 17.22 -1.41
C ASP A 131 11.95 18.47 -1.43
N GLU A 132 12.09 19.25 -0.37
CA GLU A 132 11.52 20.56 -0.16
C GLU A 132 12.67 21.58 -0.27
N SER A 133 12.38 22.74 -0.86
CA SER A 133 13.26 23.91 -1.09
C SER A 133 13.98 23.92 -2.45
N SER A 134 14.11 25.02 -3.20
CA SER A 134 13.70 26.40 -2.98
C SER A 134 13.77 27.17 -4.31
N LEU A 135 12.84 28.13 -4.46
CA LEU A 135 13.06 29.50 -4.98
C LEU A 135 13.80 29.70 -6.31
N GLU A 136 13.10 30.24 -7.31
CA GLU A 136 13.47 31.52 -7.92
C GLU A 136 12.21 32.33 -8.25
N ASP A 137 12.29 33.62 -7.93
CA ASP A 137 11.30 34.68 -7.99
C ASP A 137 10.90 35.06 -9.43
N GLU A 138 9.66 35.51 -9.63
CA GLU A 138 9.39 36.60 -10.58
C GLU A 138 8.21 37.45 -10.06
N ASP A 139 8.53 38.73 -9.84
CA ASP A 139 7.70 39.83 -9.40
C ASP A 139 6.79 40.31 -10.53
N HIS A 140 5.49 40.47 -10.27
CA HIS A 140 4.71 41.53 -10.90
C HIS A 140 3.65 42.09 -9.95
N SER A 141 4.06 43.16 -9.29
CA SER A 141 3.23 44.20 -8.68
C SER A 141 2.08 44.69 -9.57
N ILE A 142 0.85 44.75 -9.05
CA ILE A 142 -0.11 45.84 -9.29
C ILE A 142 -1.23 45.89 -8.24
N GLU A 143 -1.14 46.93 -7.40
CA GLU A 143 -2.18 47.90 -7.00
C GLU A 143 -3.45 47.45 -6.26
N SER A 144 -3.49 47.80 -4.97
CA SER A 144 -4.66 47.80 -4.09
C SER A 144 -5.44 49.11 -4.23
N THR A 145 -6.75 49.03 -4.40
CA THR A 145 -7.67 50.12 -4.09
C THR A 145 -8.72 49.65 -3.09
N SER A 146 -8.87 50.44 -2.03
CA SER A 146 -9.70 50.23 -0.85
C SER A 146 -11.03 50.97 -0.99
N GLU A 147 -12.18 50.30 -0.80
CA GLU A 147 -13.44 50.97 -0.44
C GLU A 147 -14.31 50.12 0.50
N SER A 148 -14.37 50.59 1.75
CA SER A 148 -15.54 50.88 2.61
C SER A 148 -16.80 49.99 2.59
N LEU A 149 -17.17 49.52 3.79
CA LEU A 149 -18.48 48.96 4.21
C LEU A 149 -19.61 50.03 4.22
N PRO A 150 -20.90 49.63 4.31
CA PRO A 150 -21.53 49.59 5.64
C PRO A 150 -22.57 48.47 5.91
N HIS A 151 -22.54 48.02 7.17
CA HIS A 151 -23.63 47.63 8.10
C HIS A 151 -24.85 46.79 7.68
N GLY A 152 -25.03 45.68 8.42
CA GLY A 152 -26.32 45.01 8.66
C GLY A 152 -26.21 43.93 9.74
N SER A 153 -26.66 44.25 10.97
CA SER A 153 -26.52 43.47 12.21
C SER A 153 -27.57 42.36 12.35
N SER A 154 -27.19 41.22 12.94
CA SER A 154 -28.06 40.38 13.79
C SER A 154 -27.22 39.36 14.57
N SER A 155 -27.18 39.54 15.89
CA SER A 155 -26.36 38.80 16.87
C SER A 155 -27.15 37.75 17.64
N SER A 156 -26.49 36.63 17.99
CA SER A 156 -26.61 35.93 19.29
C SER A 156 -25.51 34.85 19.36
N SER A 157 -24.32 35.07 19.93
CA SER A 157 -23.91 35.34 21.32
C SER A 157 -24.12 34.18 22.29
N TRP A 158 -23.20 33.20 22.33
CA TRP A 158 -22.96 32.39 23.54
C TRP A 158 -21.43 32.27 23.78
N LYS A 159 -20.96 32.88 24.89
CA LYS A 159 -19.57 32.87 25.38
C LYS A 159 -19.39 31.81 26.46
N ALA A 160 -18.18 31.25 26.49
CA ALA A 160 -17.65 30.28 27.44
C ALA A 160 -17.54 30.81 28.89
N PRO A 161 -17.49 29.91 29.90
CA PRO A 161 -16.92 30.22 31.20
C PRO A 161 -15.43 29.82 31.27
N LYS A 162 -14.64 30.70 31.91
CA LYS A 162 -13.25 30.46 32.33
C LYS A 162 -13.24 29.77 33.69
N SER A 163 -12.34 28.81 33.93
CA SER A 163 -11.82 28.59 35.29
C SER A 163 -10.40 28.00 35.28
N SER A 164 -9.52 28.71 36.02
CA SER A 164 -8.39 28.26 36.84
C SER A 164 -7.34 27.29 36.30
N SER A 165 -6.11 27.81 36.22
CA SER A 165 -4.84 27.07 36.23
C SER A 165 -4.77 25.97 37.28
N ALA A 166 -4.32 24.79 36.86
CA ALA A 166 -3.51 23.89 37.67
C ALA A 166 -2.58 23.09 36.76
N THR A 167 -1.28 23.36 36.87
CA THR A 167 -0.20 22.59 36.26
C THR A 167 -0.23 21.17 36.81
N ILE A 168 -0.62 20.19 36.00
CA ILE A 168 -0.52 18.77 36.34
C ILE A 168 0.79 18.24 35.74
N THR A 169 1.80 18.13 36.59
CA THR A 169 3.03 17.36 36.35
C THR A 169 2.68 15.88 36.22
N PRO A 170 3.20 15.12 35.23
CA PRO A 170 2.98 13.68 35.17
C PRO A 170 3.69 12.98 36.35
N PRO A 171 3.09 11.92 36.95
CA PRO A 171 3.71 11.24 38.08
C PRO A 171 4.94 10.48 37.62
N ARG A 172 6.04 10.67 38.36
CA ARG A 172 7.29 9.92 38.21
C ARG A 172 7.03 8.43 38.35
N ARG A 173 7.42 7.66 37.34
CA ARG A 173 7.37 6.19 37.32
C ARG A 173 8.26 5.66 38.45
N GLY A 174 7.63 5.03 39.45
CA GLY A 174 8.32 4.32 40.52
C GLY A 174 9.17 3.18 39.97
N VAL A 175 10.36 3.03 40.55
CA VAL A 175 11.26 1.90 40.31
C VAL A 175 10.60 0.64 40.86
N ILE A 176 10.22 -0.30 39.99
CA ILE A 176 9.86 -1.66 40.39
C ILE A 176 11.14 -2.50 40.30
N VAL A 177 11.59 -2.95 41.47
CA VAL A 177 12.67 -3.92 41.62
C VAL A 177 12.14 -5.32 41.31
N GLY A 178 12.82 -6.02 40.40
CA GLY A 178 12.91 -7.49 40.37
C GLY A 178 11.63 -8.29 40.16
N GLY A 179 11.19 -8.42 38.91
CA GLY A 179 10.32 -9.51 38.44
C GLY A 179 10.99 -10.20 37.27
N ALA A 180 11.04 -11.54 37.27
CA ALA A 180 11.57 -12.36 36.18
C ALA A 180 10.99 -11.92 34.82
N PRO A 181 11.71 -12.11 33.69
CA PRO A 181 11.14 -11.84 32.38
C PRO A 181 9.93 -12.77 32.18
N SER A 182 8.75 -12.24 32.42
CA SER A 182 7.50 -12.80 31.92
C SER A 182 7.69 -12.85 30.42
N VAL A 183 7.93 -14.05 29.87
CA VAL A 183 7.91 -14.29 28.43
C VAL A 183 6.52 -13.84 27.98
N ALA A 184 6.43 -12.62 27.47
CA ALA A 184 5.19 -12.14 26.89
C ALA A 184 4.77 -13.19 25.86
N PRO A 185 3.51 -13.66 25.88
CA PRO A 185 3.06 -14.60 24.86
C PRO A 185 3.43 -14.00 23.52
N SER A 186 4.09 -14.79 22.66
CA SER A 186 4.46 -14.38 21.30
C SER A 186 3.20 -13.87 20.63
N ARG A 187 3.00 -12.55 20.58
CA ARG A 187 1.83 -11.94 19.94
C ARG A 187 1.93 -12.30 18.47
N ILE A 188 0.85 -12.87 17.94
CA ILE A 188 0.75 -13.15 16.52
C ILE A 188 0.87 -11.81 15.80
N ARG A 189 1.83 -11.74 14.88
CA ARG A 189 2.03 -10.54 14.07
C ARG A 189 0.79 -10.32 13.20
N ARG A 190 0.21 -9.13 13.30
CA ARG A 190 -0.94 -8.70 12.49
C ARG A 190 -0.44 -7.79 11.40
N GLU A 191 -0.93 -8.01 10.19
CA GLU A 191 -0.58 -7.21 9.03
C GLU A 191 -1.86 -6.88 8.25
N VAL A 192 -1.94 -5.65 7.73
CA VAL A 192 -3.01 -5.24 6.82
C VAL A 192 -2.36 -4.73 5.56
N ILE A 193 -2.64 -5.40 4.43
CA ILE A 193 -2.05 -5.06 3.13
C ILE A 193 -3.16 -4.55 2.22
N SER A 194 -3.01 -3.33 1.73
CA SER A 194 -3.96 -2.66 0.87
C SER A 194 -3.39 -2.44 -0.54
N PHE A 195 -4.23 -2.68 -1.54
CA PHE A 195 -3.95 -2.42 -2.96
C PHE A 195 -5.13 -1.63 -3.53
N GLY A 196 -4.87 -0.45 -4.10
CA GLY A 196 -5.95 0.38 -4.63
C GLY A 196 -5.47 1.71 -5.21
N ASP A 197 -6.30 2.39 -5.99
CA ASP A 197 -5.94 3.61 -6.72
C ASP A 197 -6.22 4.91 -5.96
N SER A 198 -6.93 4.84 -4.83
CA SER A 198 -7.45 6.00 -4.11
C SER A 198 -6.59 6.39 -2.90
N ILE A 199 -6.55 7.68 -2.59
CA ILE A 199 -5.93 8.17 -1.34
C ILE A 199 -6.73 7.72 -0.12
N GLU A 200 -8.04 7.49 -0.30
CA GLU A 200 -8.93 6.97 0.73
C GLU A 200 -8.53 5.56 1.16
N GLU A 201 -8.12 4.67 0.24
CA GLU A 201 -7.57 3.35 0.59
C GLU A 201 -6.30 3.45 1.42
N ARG A 202 -5.35 4.26 0.95
CA ARG A 202 -4.04 4.47 1.60
C ARG A 202 -4.19 5.06 3.00
N THR A 203 -5.15 5.97 3.18
CA THR A 203 -5.43 6.57 4.49
C THR A 203 -6.20 5.61 5.40
N ALA A 204 -7.19 4.87 4.86
CA ALA A 204 -7.99 3.92 5.63
C ALA A 204 -7.15 2.78 6.22
N VAL A 205 -6.19 2.24 5.47
CA VAL A 205 -5.31 1.17 5.98
C VAL A 205 -4.48 1.65 7.16
N LYS A 206 -3.91 2.86 7.08
CA LYS A 206 -3.13 3.44 8.18
C LYS A 206 -3.98 3.61 9.44
N ILE A 207 -5.17 4.21 9.30
CA ILE A 207 -6.10 4.41 10.43
C ILE A 207 -6.49 3.07 11.08
N ALA A 208 -6.86 2.07 10.27
CA ALA A 208 -7.29 0.77 10.79
C ALA A 208 -6.13 0.02 11.47
N SER A 209 -4.94 0.06 10.88
CA SER A 209 -3.72 -0.53 11.43
C SER A 209 -3.34 0.09 12.78
N ASP A 210 -3.36 1.43 12.88
CA ASP A 210 -3.06 2.16 14.11
C ASP A 210 -4.04 1.80 15.23
N GLN A 211 -5.32 1.64 14.91
CA GLN A 211 -6.37 1.26 15.87
C GLN A 211 -6.25 -0.18 16.37
N LEU A 212 -5.68 -1.08 15.56
CA LEU A 212 -5.71 -2.54 15.80
C LEU A 212 -4.33 -3.13 16.15
N ASP A 213 -3.31 -2.29 16.34
CA ASP A 213 -1.92 -2.70 16.61
C ASP A 213 -1.42 -3.68 15.53
N ALA A 214 -1.63 -3.31 14.26
CA ALA A 214 -1.29 -4.12 13.10
C ALA A 214 -0.35 -3.35 12.17
N LEU A 215 0.52 -4.07 11.47
CA LEU A 215 1.49 -3.48 10.55
C LEU A 215 0.81 -3.06 9.23
N PRO A 216 0.80 -1.76 8.88
CA PRO A 216 0.24 -1.29 7.61
C PRO A 216 1.18 -1.55 6.43
N LYS A 217 0.62 -2.03 5.33
CA LYS A 217 1.25 -2.01 4.01
C LYS A 217 0.27 -1.51 2.96
N SER A 218 0.72 -0.62 2.08
CA SER A 218 -0.09 -0.01 1.04
C SER A 218 0.68 0.05 -0.26
N VAL A 219 0.03 -0.33 -1.36
CA VAL A 219 0.49 -0.06 -2.72
C VAL A 219 -0.60 0.72 -3.43
N LYS A 220 -0.33 2.00 -3.66
CA LYS A 220 -1.22 2.91 -4.35
C LYS A 220 -1.03 2.80 -5.87
N PHE A 221 -2.10 2.50 -6.59
CA PHE A 221 -2.14 2.49 -8.06
C PHE A 221 -2.34 3.89 -8.63
N ILE A 222 -2.15 3.98 -9.95
CA ILE A 222 -2.41 5.20 -10.72
C ILE A 222 -3.91 5.44 -10.75
N HIS A 223 -4.33 6.67 -10.42
CA HIS A 223 -5.72 7.08 -10.55
C HIS A 223 -6.09 7.27 -12.04
N SER A 224 -7.25 6.75 -12.44
CA SER A 224 -7.74 6.82 -13.83
C SER A 224 -6.70 6.37 -14.89
N PRO A 225 -6.18 5.13 -14.79
CA PRO A 225 -5.09 4.67 -15.65
C PRO A 225 -5.57 4.39 -17.09
N THR A 226 -4.67 4.59 -18.06
CA THR A 226 -4.87 4.07 -19.41
C THR A 226 -4.79 2.53 -19.44
N PRO A 227 -5.32 1.83 -20.47
CA PRO A 227 -5.19 0.39 -20.58
C PRO A 227 -3.73 -0.12 -20.51
N ILE A 228 -2.79 0.67 -20.99
CA ILE A 228 -1.35 0.37 -20.95
C ILE A 228 -0.82 0.48 -19.53
N GLN A 229 -1.20 1.53 -18.81
CA GLN A 229 -0.85 1.70 -17.41
C GLN A 229 -1.48 0.59 -16.54
N ILE A 230 -2.68 0.10 -16.88
CA ILE A 230 -3.28 -1.09 -16.24
C ILE A 230 -2.38 -2.33 -16.43
N ILE A 231 -1.92 -2.61 -17.66
CA ILE A 231 -1.00 -3.73 -17.92
C ILE A 231 0.28 -3.57 -17.09
N GLY A 232 0.84 -2.36 -17.09
CA GLY A 232 2.06 -2.03 -16.38
C GLY A 232 1.96 -2.22 -14.87
N GLN A 233 0.97 -1.59 -14.24
CA GLN A 233 0.80 -1.64 -12.79
C GLN A 233 0.48 -3.05 -12.29
N LEU A 234 -0.34 -3.82 -13.03
CA LEU A 234 -0.66 -5.19 -12.66
C LEU A 234 0.54 -6.13 -12.86
N THR A 235 1.34 -5.91 -13.90
CA THR A 235 2.57 -6.67 -14.13
C THR A 235 3.59 -6.39 -13.02
N LEU A 236 3.80 -5.12 -12.68
CA LEU A 236 4.70 -4.68 -11.62
C LEU A 236 4.28 -5.31 -10.28
N LEU A 237 3.00 -5.16 -9.90
CA LEU A 237 2.49 -5.72 -8.65
C LEU A 237 2.64 -7.25 -8.61
N THR A 238 2.31 -7.95 -9.69
CA THR A 238 2.42 -9.41 -9.74
C THR A 238 3.86 -9.87 -9.51
N HIS A 239 4.83 -9.15 -10.07
CA HIS A 239 6.25 -9.47 -9.92
C HIS A 239 6.74 -9.23 -8.48
N HIS A 240 6.29 -8.13 -7.86
CA HIS A 240 6.71 -7.73 -6.52
C HIS A 240 5.78 -8.21 -5.39
N MET A 241 4.75 -9.01 -5.69
CA MET A 241 3.75 -9.47 -4.71
C MET A 241 4.40 -10.14 -3.49
N LYS A 242 5.39 -11.00 -3.73
CA LYS A 242 6.14 -11.67 -2.65
C LYS A 242 6.88 -10.67 -1.77
N PHE A 243 7.53 -9.68 -2.37
CA PHE A 243 8.23 -8.62 -1.62
C PHE A 243 7.25 -7.88 -0.70
N VAL A 244 6.11 -7.42 -1.23
CA VAL A 244 5.09 -6.71 -0.44
C VAL A 244 4.57 -7.58 0.72
N CYS A 245 4.20 -8.83 0.43
CA CYS A 245 3.66 -9.74 1.43
C CYS A 245 4.69 -10.12 2.51
N ASP A 246 5.95 -10.34 2.14
CA ASP A 246 7.00 -10.79 3.07
C ASP A 246 7.72 -9.65 3.81
N HIS A 247 7.55 -8.39 3.36
CA HIS A 247 8.22 -7.25 3.98
C HIS A 247 7.95 -7.17 5.48
N VAL A 248 8.97 -6.95 6.30
CA VAL A 248 8.81 -7.05 7.77
C VAL A 248 8.37 -5.74 8.43
N GLU A 249 8.49 -4.63 7.72
CA GLU A 249 8.20 -3.28 8.19
C GLU A 249 6.97 -2.67 7.51
N GLU A 250 6.65 -1.45 7.92
CA GLU A 250 5.63 -0.65 7.27
C GLU A 250 6.03 -0.39 5.82
N LEU A 251 5.07 -0.44 4.91
CA LEU A 251 5.34 -0.24 3.49
C LEU A 251 4.29 0.69 2.91
N ASP A 252 4.72 1.78 2.29
CA ASP A 252 3.81 2.74 1.69
C ASP A 252 4.34 3.18 0.32
N LEU A 253 3.85 2.48 -0.72
CA LEU A 253 4.36 2.57 -2.07
C LEU A 253 3.33 3.20 -3.00
N GLU A 254 3.81 3.87 -4.03
CA GLU A 254 2.97 4.43 -5.09
C GLU A 254 3.56 4.10 -6.46
N ILE A 255 2.75 3.47 -7.31
CA ILE A 255 3.14 3.15 -8.68
C ILE A 255 3.06 4.43 -9.52
N THR A 256 4.19 4.89 -10.02
CA THR A 256 4.23 6.06 -10.89
C THR A 256 3.83 5.71 -12.32
N VAL A 257 3.34 6.71 -13.07
CA VAL A 257 3.03 6.60 -14.51
C VAL A 257 4.22 6.05 -15.30
N ARG A 258 5.43 6.58 -15.04
CA ARG A 258 6.67 6.15 -15.71
C ARG A 258 7.00 4.69 -15.45
N GLN A 259 6.85 4.21 -14.21
CA GLN A 259 7.07 2.80 -13.86
C GLN A 259 6.07 1.88 -14.56
N ALA A 260 4.78 2.24 -14.55
CA ALA A 260 3.75 1.46 -15.23
C ALA A 260 4.01 1.39 -16.74
N GLU A 261 4.29 2.51 -17.40
CA GLU A 261 4.54 2.55 -18.85
C GLU A 261 5.81 1.78 -19.25
N LYS A 262 6.89 1.92 -18.48
CA LYS A 262 8.12 1.16 -18.70
C LYS A 262 7.89 -0.35 -18.53
N CYS A 263 7.18 -0.74 -17.46
CA CYS A 263 6.84 -2.14 -17.20
C CYS A 263 5.95 -2.73 -18.31
N ALA A 264 4.92 -1.99 -18.75
CA ALA A 264 4.05 -2.40 -19.83
C ALA A 264 4.80 -2.56 -21.16
N SER A 265 5.69 -1.62 -21.47
CA SER A 265 6.52 -1.68 -22.68
C SER A 265 7.38 -2.94 -22.71
N GLY A 266 8.02 -3.28 -21.59
CA GLY A 266 8.80 -4.52 -21.46
C GLY A 266 7.92 -5.77 -21.58
N TYR A 267 6.75 -5.78 -20.95
CA TYR A 267 5.80 -6.90 -21.03
C TYR A 267 5.30 -7.15 -22.46
N LEU A 268 4.93 -6.08 -23.18
CA LEU A 268 4.41 -6.16 -24.55
C LEU A 268 5.49 -6.56 -25.55
N ALA A 269 6.71 -5.99 -25.42
CA ALA A 269 7.84 -6.35 -26.27
C ALA A 269 8.18 -7.85 -26.18
N LYS A 270 8.18 -8.43 -24.96
CA LYS A 270 8.40 -9.87 -24.75
C LYS A 270 7.33 -10.76 -25.40
N ARG A 271 6.16 -10.20 -25.76
CA ARG A 271 5.06 -10.89 -26.44
C ARG A 271 4.96 -10.55 -27.93
N GLY A 272 5.93 -9.81 -28.48
CA GLY A 272 5.91 -9.38 -29.88
C GLY A 272 4.81 -8.36 -30.21
N LEU A 273 4.23 -7.71 -29.19
CA LEU A 273 3.21 -6.68 -29.37
C LEU A 273 3.89 -5.32 -29.39
N ILE A 274 3.72 -4.58 -30.49
CA ILE A 274 4.30 -3.24 -30.68
C ILE A 274 3.18 -2.19 -30.61
N PHE A 275 3.49 -1.06 -30.00
CA PHE A 275 2.58 0.07 -29.85
C PHE A 275 2.20 0.68 -31.22
N PRO A 276 0.92 0.95 -31.49
CA PRO A 276 0.55 1.87 -32.56
C PRO A 276 0.89 3.31 -32.13
N GLY A 277 2.08 3.78 -32.49
CA GLY A 277 2.52 5.17 -32.20
C GLY A 277 4.00 5.35 -31.88
N THR A 278 4.74 4.26 -31.63
CA THR A 278 6.20 4.36 -31.55
C THR A 278 6.75 4.36 -32.97
N THR A 279 6.80 5.53 -33.61
CA THR A 279 7.69 5.73 -34.76
C THR A 279 9.08 5.30 -34.30
N ARG A 280 9.53 4.16 -34.80
CA ARG A 280 10.94 3.79 -34.76
C ARG A 280 11.67 5.00 -35.33
N ARG A 281 12.52 5.68 -34.55
CA ARG A 281 13.57 6.49 -35.15
C ARG A 281 14.40 5.49 -35.95
N THR A 282 14.05 5.34 -37.22
CA THR A 282 14.94 4.77 -38.20
C THR A 282 16.14 5.70 -38.19
N THR A 283 17.23 5.27 -37.56
CA THR A 283 18.54 5.76 -37.95
C THR A 283 18.62 5.48 -39.45
N GLY A 284 18.42 6.53 -40.25
CA GLY A 284 18.65 6.48 -41.68
C GLY A 284 20.11 6.04 -41.93
N PRO A 285 20.42 5.56 -43.15
CA PRO A 285 21.79 5.21 -43.47
C PRO A 285 22.67 6.45 -43.23
N MET A 286 23.79 6.26 -42.51
CA MET A 286 24.84 7.27 -42.40
C MET A 286 25.22 7.72 -43.80
N ASP A 287 24.95 8.99 -44.12
CA ASP A 287 25.52 9.63 -45.30
C ASP A 287 27.05 9.57 -45.20
N PRO A 288 27.77 9.24 -46.28
CA PRO A 288 29.22 9.26 -46.28
C PRO A 288 29.74 10.70 -46.10
N PRO A 289 30.91 10.88 -45.46
CA PRO A 289 31.45 12.22 -45.21
C PRO A 289 31.70 12.95 -46.53
N ALA A 290 31.15 14.16 -46.64
CA ALA A 290 31.37 15.04 -47.78
C ALA A 290 32.86 15.37 -47.90
N ALA A 291 33.42 15.11 -49.08
CA ALA A 291 34.71 15.64 -49.50
C ALA A 291 34.53 17.11 -49.91
N GLY A 292 35.40 17.97 -49.39
CA GLY A 292 35.51 19.39 -49.72
C GLY A 292 36.01 20.15 -48.50
N ASP A 293 36.97 21.05 -48.55
CA ASP A 293 37.81 21.52 -49.64
C ASP A 293 39.10 21.99 -48.98
N ALA A 294 40.23 21.78 -49.67
CA ALA A 294 41.48 22.40 -49.29
C ALA A 294 41.33 23.91 -49.48
N ASN A 295 41.28 24.67 -48.39
CA ASN A 295 41.72 26.05 -48.44
C ASN A 295 42.59 26.37 -47.24
N MET A 296 43.86 26.55 -47.59
CA MET A 296 44.96 26.96 -46.77
C MET A 296 44.86 28.48 -46.67
N ASP A 297 44.63 29.02 -45.47
CA ASP A 297 44.93 30.42 -45.20
C ASP A 297 45.85 30.51 -43.98
N VAL A 298 46.91 31.29 -44.18
CA VAL A 298 48.08 31.41 -43.32
C VAL A 298 47.91 32.69 -42.54
N SER A 299 47.57 32.58 -41.25
CA SER A 299 47.76 33.65 -40.26
C SER A 299 47.73 33.02 -38.86
N ASP A 300 48.84 33.18 -38.14
CA ASP A 300 49.04 32.95 -36.71
C ASP A 300 49.29 31.50 -36.23
N LEU A 301 50.58 31.16 -36.30
CA LEU A 301 51.44 30.46 -35.31
C LEU A 301 50.76 29.64 -34.20
#